data_AF-A0A3M8FTX0-F1
#
_entry.id   AF-A0A3M8FTX0-F1
#
_cell.length_a   1.000
_cell.length_b   1.000
_cell.length_c   1.000
_cell.angle_alpha   90.00
_cell.angle_beta   90.00
_cell.angle_gamma   90.00
#
_symmetry.space_group_name_H-M   'P 1'
#
loop_
_entity.id
_entity.type
_entity.pdbx_description
1 polymer ?
#
loop_
_entity_poly.entity_id
_entity_poly.type
_entity_poly.pdbx_seq_one_letter_code
_entity_poly.pdbx_strand_id
1 'polypeptide(L)'
;MGCRGSPLHISNRKVHQMRELLRIREPLVLAVFAGLPGSAAADILYVDKDATGANDGSSWADAYTALDVALKEADFGDQIWVTGDKYFPGRLTNIDDPTYTTSDPRDATFWIPRGVQVYGGFLGTESAVSQRPFPLTQTILSGDIGVPGDDSDNSYRVVYYRAHHGGGYGASDSDQSISAVLDGFKVSGANADMAAGAGVYGRGVFIGSTLYNANFYIANCIISNNTSVGNGGGMLLTNWTGDIDSSEISSNHSDAAGGGLSLSQPAGERFITNTVFSDNSAGGDGGAIARQGDTPFTACAFQLPTRMINCTFVDNSADSNGGAIRYSSTGCQNASLDLTNCEFAGNSALGTGGAVYLGHGSVISQSPLAYINGAKGDFQNCTFADNSATTSGGGVVAGVGSITQTDADVTIANSILWGNSAPSDAQANAIIAMFASCVDGGGWSTLLGNISSDPLFYDAASGDYSLNNGSPAADAGWNPYVSADHADIDGDSDTSENLPLDLAFKSRIVDAGAPDTGVGPGSIVDMGAYELCSGDYDRNGTLDFFDVSAFLVDHGAGNLNADIDGNGVVDAADVTAFLAAHSAGC
;
A
#
# COMPACT_ATOMS: atom_id res chain seq x y z
N MET A 1 -28.99 0.69 31.75
CA MET A 1 -27.69 0.10 31.34
C MET A 1 -27.89 -0.39 29.93
N GLY A 2 -27.64 0.48 28.94
CA GLY A 2 -27.72 0.12 27.53
C GLY A 2 -26.31 0.08 26.97
N CYS A 3 -25.86 -1.11 26.56
CA CYS A 3 -24.68 -1.24 25.72
C CYS A 3 -24.98 -0.59 24.38
N ARG A 4 -24.46 0.62 24.15
CA ARG A 4 -24.16 1.07 22.78
C ARG A 4 -22.91 0.31 22.39
N GLY A 5 -23.03 -0.59 21.41
CA GLY A 5 -21.85 -1.08 20.71
C GLY A 5 -21.11 0.13 20.16
N SER A 6 -19.86 0.29 20.55
CA SER A 6 -18.93 1.21 19.89
C SER A 6 -18.89 0.84 18.41
N PRO A 7 -18.98 1.81 17.48
CA PRO A 7 -18.74 1.53 16.07
C PRO A 7 -17.37 0.85 15.96
N LEU A 8 -17.30 -0.29 15.26
CA LEU A 8 -16.01 -0.75 14.75
C LEU A 8 -15.47 0.40 13.90
N HIS A 9 -14.30 0.93 14.27
CA HIS A 9 -13.58 1.89 13.44
C HIS A 9 -13.45 1.31 12.02
N ILE A 10 -13.67 2.15 11.00
CA ILE A 10 -13.63 1.76 9.57
C ILE A 10 -12.34 1.00 9.26
N SER A 11 -11.22 1.43 9.84
CA SER A 11 -9.92 0.78 9.77
C SER A 11 -9.95 -0.71 10.15
N ASN A 12 -10.61 -1.09 11.24
CA ASN A 12 -10.67 -2.49 11.69
C ASN A 12 -11.39 -3.41 10.72
N ARG A 13 -12.43 -2.93 10.02
CA ARG A 13 -13.15 -3.73 9.02
C ARG A 13 -12.32 -3.93 7.76
N LYS A 14 -11.71 -2.86 7.24
CA LYS A 14 -10.88 -2.92 6.02
C LYS A 14 -9.62 -3.76 6.21
N VAL A 15 -8.97 -3.65 7.37
CA VAL A 15 -7.86 -4.54 7.75
C VAL A 15 -8.34 -6.00 7.84
N HIS A 16 -9.53 -6.26 8.38
CA HIS A 16 -10.08 -7.62 8.44
C HIS A 16 -10.41 -8.17 7.04
N GLN A 17 -11.07 -7.39 6.19
CA GLN A 17 -11.36 -7.75 4.80
C GLN A 17 -10.09 -8.05 4.02
N MET A 18 -9.06 -7.19 4.11
CA MET A 18 -7.75 -7.47 3.51
C MET A 18 -7.18 -8.80 4.03
N ARG A 19 -7.21 -9.03 5.36
CA ARG A 19 -6.69 -10.30 5.94
C ARG A 19 -7.45 -11.53 5.47
N GLU A 20 -8.74 -11.43 5.21
CA GLU A 20 -9.53 -12.53 4.64
C GLU A 20 -9.19 -12.72 3.15
N LEU A 21 -9.05 -11.64 2.38
CA LEU A 21 -8.66 -11.69 0.96
C LEU A 21 -7.23 -12.25 0.77
N LEU A 22 -6.30 -11.91 1.66
CA LEU A 22 -4.96 -12.49 1.71
C LEU A 22 -4.94 -13.98 2.08
N ARG A 23 -6.02 -14.55 2.64
CA ARG A 23 -6.12 -16.02 2.85
C ARG A 23 -6.41 -16.78 1.56
N ILE A 24 -6.99 -16.12 0.57
CA ILE A 24 -7.46 -16.75 -0.67
C ILE A 24 -6.35 -16.78 -1.73
N ARG A 25 -5.36 -15.89 -1.62
CA ARG A 25 -4.15 -15.97 -2.43
C ARG A 25 -3.23 -17.08 -1.94
N GLU A 26 -2.88 -18.00 -2.83
CA GLU A 26 -1.61 -18.72 -2.71
C GLU A 26 -0.51 -17.64 -2.63
N PRO A 27 0.40 -17.68 -1.65
CA PRO A 27 1.50 -16.74 -1.62
C PRO A 27 2.19 -16.80 -2.98
N LEU A 28 2.36 -15.65 -3.62
CA LEU A 28 3.20 -15.52 -4.80
C LEU A 28 4.62 -15.86 -4.32
N VAL A 29 4.94 -17.15 -4.34
CA VAL A 29 6.30 -17.64 -4.18
C VAL A 29 6.95 -17.18 -5.46
N LEU A 30 7.53 -15.98 -5.43
CA LEU A 30 8.44 -15.55 -6.47
C LEU A 30 9.57 -16.57 -6.46
N ALA A 31 9.45 -17.58 -7.32
CA ALA A 31 10.48 -18.59 -7.52
C ALA A 31 11.64 -17.90 -8.23
N VAL A 32 12.43 -17.13 -7.49
CA VAL A 32 13.73 -16.64 -7.95
C VAL A 32 14.71 -17.81 -7.84
N PHE A 33 14.50 -18.82 -8.67
CA PHE A 33 15.49 -19.86 -8.95
C PHE A 33 15.77 -19.89 -10.44
N ALA A 34 16.75 -19.08 -10.85
CA ALA A 34 17.52 -19.35 -12.06
C ALA A 34 18.96 -19.65 -11.63
N GLY A 35 19.28 -20.94 -11.54
CA GLY A 35 20.59 -21.41 -11.15
C GLY A 35 21.71 -20.87 -12.03
N LEU A 36 22.72 -20.27 -11.40
CA LEU A 36 24.04 -20.14 -11.98
C LEU A 36 24.88 -21.36 -11.57
N PRO A 37 25.61 -21.99 -12.50
CA PRO A 37 26.55 -23.05 -12.15
C PRO A 37 27.76 -22.42 -11.45
N GLY A 38 27.78 -22.45 -10.11
CA GLY A 38 28.96 -22.07 -9.34
C GLY A 38 28.79 -21.63 -7.89
N SER A 39 27.58 -21.35 -7.40
CA SER A 39 27.36 -21.01 -5.98
C SER A 39 27.22 -22.27 -5.12
N ALA A 40 27.71 -22.22 -3.87
CA ALA A 40 27.31 -23.17 -2.84
C ALA A 40 25.76 -23.19 -2.74
N ALA A 41 25.18 -24.34 -2.38
CA ALA A 41 23.74 -24.43 -2.20
C ALA A 41 23.31 -23.43 -1.10
N ALA A 42 22.24 -22.67 -1.34
CA ALA A 42 21.65 -21.81 -0.33
C ALA A 42 21.20 -22.66 0.86
N ASP A 43 21.60 -22.27 2.07
CA ASP A 43 21.24 -22.97 3.30
C ASP A 43 19.92 -22.44 3.87
N ILE A 44 19.27 -23.29 4.67
CA ILE A 44 18.10 -22.90 5.48
C ILE A 44 18.55 -22.85 6.94
N LEU A 45 18.46 -21.67 7.54
CA LEU A 45 18.75 -21.44 8.95
C LEU A 45 17.44 -21.35 9.75
N TYR A 46 17.31 -22.19 10.77
CA TYR A 46 16.12 -22.20 11.64
C TYR A 46 16.32 -21.33 12.87
N VAL A 47 15.28 -20.60 13.27
CA VAL A 47 15.24 -19.75 14.47
C VAL A 47 14.03 -20.08 15.31
N ASP A 48 14.29 -20.49 16.54
CA ASP A 48 13.28 -20.77 17.56
C ASP A 48 13.89 -20.43 18.93
N LYS A 49 13.34 -19.40 19.59
CA LYS A 49 13.82 -18.96 20.92
C LYS A 49 13.72 -20.04 22.00
N ASP A 50 12.87 -21.05 21.80
CA ASP A 50 12.63 -22.13 22.75
C ASP A 50 13.40 -23.42 22.39
N ALA A 51 14.18 -23.42 21.31
CA ALA A 51 15.01 -24.55 20.92
C ALA A 51 16.07 -24.88 21.99
N THR A 52 16.30 -26.17 22.20
CA THR A 52 17.22 -26.68 23.25
C THR A 52 18.40 -27.49 22.71
N GLY A 53 18.51 -27.61 21.38
CA GLY A 53 19.55 -28.40 20.71
C GLY A 53 20.90 -27.69 20.63
N ALA A 54 21.62 -27.91 19.52
CA ALA A 54 22.97 -27.42 19.32
C ALA A 54 23.07 -25.89 19.15
N ASN A 55 21.97 -25.21 18.85
CA ASN A 55 21.92 -23.76 18.58
C ASN A 55 22.87 -23.37 17.43
N ASP A 56 22.77 -24.11 16.32
CA ASP A 56 23.56 -23.94 15.09
C ASP A 56 22.69 -23.65 13.85
N GLY A 57 21.36 -23.62 14.01
CA GLY A 57 20.43 -23.29 12.94
C GLY A 57 20.22 -24.39 11.91
N SER A 58 20.74 -25.61 12.11
CA SER A 58 20.69 -26.68 11.10
C SER A 58 19.35 -27.42 11.00
N SER A 59 18.49 -27.30 12.02
CA SER A 59 17.14 -27.88 12.06
C SER A 59 16.27 -27.13 13.07
N TRP A 60 14.96 -27.36 13.10
CA TRP A 60 14.10 -26.83 14.17
C TRP A 60 14.57 -27.23 15.58
N ALA A 61 15.10 -28.46 15.75
CA ALA A 61 15.59 -28.92 17.05
C ALA A 61 16.89 -28.21 17.48
N ASP A 62 17.75 -27.89 16.51
CA ASP A 62 19.06 -27.26 16.69
C ASP A 62 19.04 -25.77 16.31
N ALA A 63 17.86 -25.16 16.24
CA ALA A 63 17.64 -23.80 15.78
C ALA A 63 18.41 -22.76 16.61
N TYR A 64 18.76 -21.64 15.99
CA TYR A 64 19.25 -20.49 16.74
C TYR A 64 18.16 -19.96 17.67
N THR A 65 18.51 -19.71 18.91
CA THR A 65 17.61 -19.13 19.94
C THR A 65 17.50 -17.61 19.84
N ALA A 66 18.29 -16.99 18.96
CA ALA A 66 18.28 -15.55 18.72
C ALA A 66 18.41 -15.24 17.22
N LEU A 67 17.48 -14.43 16.71
CA LEU A 67 17.40 -14.09 15.28
C LEU A 67 18.61 -13.26 14.81
N ASP A 68 19.14 -12.38 15.64
CA ASP A 68 20.30 -11.55 15.30
C ASP A 68 21.59 -12.38 15.11
N VAL A 69 21.69 -13.54 15.77
CA VAL A 69 22.76 -14.52 15.52
C VAL A 69 22.56 -15.16 14.14
N ALA A 70 21.37 -15.66 13.82
CA ALA A 70 21.09 -16.25 12.51
C ALA A 70 21.36 -15.24 11.36
N LEU A 71 20.90 -14.00 11.51
CA LEU A 71 21.14 -12.91 10.54
C LEU A 71 22.62 -12.60 10.35
N LYS A 72 23.46 -12.85 11.35
CA LYS A 72 24.91 -12.63 11.25
C LYS A 72 25.61 -13.77 10.50
N GLU A 73 25.13 -15.00 10.67
CA GLU A 73 25.74 -16.18 10.07
C GLU A 73 25.22 -16.47 8.65
N ALA A 74 24.09 -15.90 8.24
CA ALA A 74 23.52 -16.05 6.91
C ALA A 74 24.36 -15.37 5.81
N ASP A 75 24.54 -16.10 4.71
CA ASP A 75 25.19 -15.65 3.48
C ASP A 75 24.17 -15.32 2.37
N PHE A 76 24.66 -14.69 1.30
CA PHE A 76 23.81 -14.32 0.16
C PHE A 76 23.10 -15.55 -0.44
N GLY A 77 21.77 -15.48 -0.56
CA GLY A 77 20.93 -16.54 -1.09
C GLY A 77 20.27 -17.41 -0.03
N ASP A 78 20.76 -17.37 1.22
CA ASP A 78 20.23 -18.19 2.32
C ASP A 78 18.80 -17.79 2.70
N GLN A 79 18.11 -18.76 3.31
CA GLN A 79 16.81 -18.54 3.95
C GLN A 79 16.94 -18.62 5.46
N ILE A 80 16.18 -17.79 6.17
CA ILE A 80 16.02 -17.85 7.62
C ILE A 80 14.54 -18.06 7.94
N TRP A 81 14.22 -19.16 8.63
CA TRP A 81 12.85 -19.53 9.00
C TRP A 81 12.65 -19.33 10.50
N VAL A 82 11.67 -18.51 10.87
CA VAL A 82 11.49 -18.04 12.25
C VAL A 82 10.13 -18.46 12.79
N THR A 83 10.10 -19.06 13.98
CA THR A 83 8.86 -19.42 14.67
C THR A 83 8.02 -18.20 15.05
N GLY A 84 6.73 -18.42 15.26
CA GLY A 84 5.75 -17.43 15.71
C GLY A 84 5.95 -16.95 17.16
N ASP A 85 6.97 -16.13 17.39
CA ASP A 85 7.31 -15.58 18.71
C ASP A 85 7.73 -14.10 18.64
N LYS A 86 7.90 -13.47 19.82
CA LYS A 86 8.47 -12.12 19.94
C LYS A 86 9.99 -12.18 20.08
N TYR A 87 10.68 -11.46 19.20
CA TYR A 87 12.13 -11.31 19.15
C TYR A 87 12.53 -9.85 19.34
N PHE A 88 13.64 -9.62 20.05
CA PHE A 88 14.22 -8.31 20.31
C PHE A 88 15.59 -8.18 19.65
N PRO A 89 15.97 -7.00 19.14
CA PRO A 89 17.28 -6.81 18.57
C PRO A 89 18.35 -6.83 19.68
N GLY A 90 19.38 -7.66 19.53
CA GLY A 90 20.51 -7.73 20.46
C GLY A 90 21.81 -7.09 19.95
N ARG A 91 21.86 -6.75 18.66
CA ARG A 91 23.08 -6.29 17.99
C ARG A 91 23.20 -4.76 17.99
N LEU A 92 24.11 -4.23 18.80
CA LEU A 92 24.53 -2.82 18.75
C LEU A 92 25.33 -2.56 17.47
N THR A 93 24.71 -1.95 16.47
CA THR A 93 25.42 -1.45 15.28
C THR A 93 25.03 -0.02 15.02
N ASN A 94 26.00 0.89 15.05
CA ASN A 94 25.87 2.05 14.17
C ASN A 94 26.35 1.64 12.78
N ILE A 95 25.41 1.64 11.85
CA ILE A 95 25.57 1.09 10.50
C ILE A 95 26.19 2.12 9.53
N ASP A 96 26.21 3.39 9.92
CA ASP A 96 26.75 4.49 9.12
C ASP A 96 28.26 4.67 9.31
N ASP A 97 28.77 4.27 10.47
CA ASP A 97 30.17 4.43 10.82
C ASP A 97 30.66 3.21 11.61
N PRO A 98 31.48 2.31 11.01
CA PRO A 98 32.05 1.18 11.72
C PRO A 98 33.03 1.58 12.83
N THR A 99 33.37 2.86 12.97
CA THR A 99 34.12 3.43 14.10
C THR A 99 33.22 3.96 15.22
N TYR A 100 31.92 4.06 14.98
CA TYR A 100 30.94 4.48 15.96
C TYR A 100 30.64 3.34 16.92
N THR A 101 31.31 3.43 18.07
CA THR A 101 31.07 2.60 19.24
C THR A 101 30.11 3.35 20.15
N THR A 102 28.82 3.13 19.92
CA THR A 102 27.78 3.57 20.85
C THR A 102 27.64 2.56 21.98
N SER A 103 27.42 3.08 23.19
CA SER A 103 27.02 2.29 24.35
C SER A 103 25.50 2.35 24.59
N ASP A 104 24.75 3.00 23.70
CA ASP A 104 23.29 3.12 23.81
C ASP A 104 22.63 1.81 23.33
N PRO A 105 21.92 1.07 24.20
CA PRO A 105 21.17 -0.12 23.80
C PRO A 105 20.14 0.13 22.71
N ARG A 106 19.66 1.37 22.57
CA ARG A 106 18.63 1.76 21.59
C ARG A 106 19.11 1.71 20.14
N ASP A 107 20.41 1.62 19.92
CA ASP A 107 21.00 1.40 18.59
C ASP A 107 20.90 -0.07 18.11
N ALA A 108 20.34 -0.97 18.92
CA ALA A 108 20.13 -2.34 18.52
C ALA A 108 19.07 -2.45 17.40
N THR A 109 19.37 -3.22 16.34
CA THR A 109 18.46 -3.45 15.21
C THR A 109 18.64 -4.85 14.59
N PHE A 110 17.58 -5.37 13.95
CA PHE A 110 17.64 -6.52 13.06
C PHE A 110 18.16 -6.07 11.70
N TRP A 111 19.44 -6.32 11.45
CA TRP A 111 20.07 -6.05 10.17
C TRP A 111 19.80 -7.21 9.21
N ILE A 112 19.00 -6.98 8.17
CA ILE A 112 18.72 -7.98 7.15
C ILE A 112 19.84 -7.96 6.10
N PRO A 113 20.63 -9.04 5.94
CA PRO A 113 21.66 -9.09 4.93
C PRO A 113 21.08 -9.07 3.52
N ARG A 114 21.86 -8.57 2.57
CA ARG A 114 21.46 -8.55 1.15
C ARG A 114 21.25 -9.98 0.63
N GLY A 115 20.17 -10.18 -0.12
CA GLY A 115 19.88 -11.45 -0.79
C GLY A 115 19.52 -12.59 0.17
N VAL A 116 19.43 -12.31 1.48
CA VAL A 116 18.91 -13.24 2.48
C VAL A 116 17.40 -13.11 2.52
N GLN A 117 16.71 -14.24 2.60
CA GLN A 117 15.27 -14.30 2.65
C GLN A 117 14.82 -14.69 4.06
N VAL A 118 14.11 -13.79 4.75
CA VAL A 118 13.69 -14.01 6.13
C VAL A 118 12.18 -14.20 6.17
N TYR A 119 11.76 -15.37 6.65
CA TYR A 119 10.37 -15.81 6.68
C TYR A 119 9.91 -16.05 8.12
N GLY A 120 8.82 -15.39 8.52
CA GLY A 120 8.17 -15.53 9.80
C GLY A 120 6.88 -16.36 9.70
N GLY A 121 6.36 -16.74 10.86
CA GLY A 121 5.07 -17.38 11.03
C GLY A 121 5.07 -18.90 11.03
N PHE A 122 6.24 -19.53 11.14
CA PHE A 122 6.36 -20.99 11.26
C PHE A 122 5.89 -21.50 12.63
N LEU A 123 5.41 -22.75 12.66
CA LEU A 123 5.10 -23.53 13.85
C LEU A 123 6.30 -24.32 14.39
N GLY A 124 7.40 -24.41 13.63
CA GLY A 124 8.61 -25.14 14.03
C GLY A 124 8.61 -26.61 13.62
N THR A 125 7.83 -26.98 12.60
CA THR A 125 7.70 -28.37 12.11
C THR A 125 7.75 -28.50 10.59
N GLU A 126 7.73 -27.38 9.90
CA GLU A 126 7.65 -27.28 8.45
C GLU A 126 8.98 -27.66 7.78
N SER A 127 8.87 -28.23 6.58
CA SER A 127 9.98 -28.54 5.67
C SER A 127 9.91 -27.73 4.36
N ALA A 128 8.92 -26.85 4.21
CA ALA A 128 8.76 -25.94 3.07
C ALA A 128 8.08 -24.63 3.49
N VAL A 129 8.42 -23.52 2.83
CA VAL A 129 7.80 -22.20 3.07
C VAL A 129 6.27 -22.23 2.86
N SER A 130 5.79 -23.04 1.91
CA SER A 130 4.36 -23.21 1.62
C SER A 130 3.58 -23.97 2.71
N GLN A 131 4.27 -24.57 3.68
CA GLN A 131 3.63 -25.24 4.82
C GLN A 131 3.35 -24.29 5.99
N ARG A 132 3.75 -23.01 5.91
CA ARG A 132 3.37 -22.00 6.90
C ARG A 132 1.84 -21.96 7.04
N PRO A 133 1.29 -21.88 8.27
CA PRO A 133 -0.15 -21.79 8.46
C PRO A 133 -0.69 -20.47 7.89
N PHE A 134 -1.89 -20.48 7.30
CA PHE A 134 -2.60 -19.27 6.89
C PHE A 134 -3.95 -19.17 7.62
N PRO A 135 -4.27 -18.04 8.30
CA PRO A 135 -3.41 -16.86 8.48
C PRO A 135 -2.13 -17.18 9.26
N LEU A 136 -1.05 -16.44 8.96
CA LEU A 136 0.27 -16.65 9.54
C LEU A 136 0.24 -16.54 11.06
N THR A 137 0.99 -17.42 11.73
CA THR A 137 1.32 -17.22 13.14
C THR A 137 2.12 -15.93 13.26
N GLN A 138 1.85 -15.12 14.27
CA GLN A 138 2.49 -13.81 14.36
C GLN A 138 3.92 -13.92 14.90
N THR A 139 4.92 -13.76 14.04
CA THR A 139 6.31 -13.49 14.46
C THR A 139 6.50 -11.99 14.64
N ILE A 140 6.92 -11.54 15.82
CA ILE A 140 7.03 -10.11 16.17
C ILE A 140 8.50 -9.72 16.31
N LEU A 141 8.94 -8.77 15.50
CA LEU A 141 10.18 -8.02 15.71
C LEU A 141 9.84 -6.76 16.51
N SER A 142 10.34 -6.67 17.75
CA SER A 142 9.94 -5.64 18.69
C SER A 142 11.11 -4.73 19.09
N GLY A 143 10.90 -3.42 19.00
CA GLY A 143 11.81 -2.41 19.54
C GLY A 143 11.66 -2.15 21.04
N ASP A 144 10.65 -2.74 21.71
CA ASP A 144 10.35 -2.63 23.16
C ASP A 144 11.41 -3.36 24.01
N ILE A 145 12.66 -2.92 23.91
CA ILE A 145 13.82 -3.48 24.62
C ILE A 145 13.88 -2.90 26.04
N GLY A 146 14.43 -3.67 26.99
CA GLY A 146 14.58 -3.18 28.35
C GLY A 146 13.31 -3.38 29.18
N VAL A 147 12.64 -2.30 29.59
CA VAL A 147 11.44 -2.33 30.43
C VAL A 147 10.19 -2.41 29.57
N PRO A 148 9.39 -3.48 29.65
CA PRO A 148 8.22 -3.63 28.79
C PRO A 148 7.24 -2.45 28.87
N GLY A 149 6.98 -1.83 27.73
CA GLY A 149 6.06 -0.70 27.55
C GLY A 149 6.63 0.66 27.95
N ASP A 150 7.93 0.78 28.16
CA ASP A 150 8.61 2.06 28.39
C ASP A 150 9.26 2.55 27.10
N ASP A 151 8.60 3.45 26.35
CA ASP A 151 9.14 3.89 25.07
C ASP A 151 10.50 4.61 25.17
N SER A 152 10.96 5.00 26.37
CA SER A 152 12.22 5.72 26.56
C SER A 152 13.47 4.86 26.41
N ASP A 153 13.34 3.53 26.55
CA ASP A 153 14.43 2.57 26.28
C ASP A 153 14.24 1.75 25.01
N ASN A 154 13.12 1.94 24.29
CA ASN A 154 12.89 1.30 22.99
C ASN A 154 13.99 1.59 21.97
N SER A 155 14.27 0.62 21.10
CA SER A 155 15.21 0.82 19.99
C SER A 155 14.75 1.97 19.11
N TYR A 156 15.72 2.76 18.60
CA TYR A 156 15.41 3.78 17.63
C TYR A 156 14.82 3.17 16.37
N ARG A 157 15.29 1.96 16.01
CA ARG A 157 14.85 1.24 14.81
C ARG A 157 14.70 -0.23 15.05
N VAL A 158 13.72 -0.88 14.42
CA VAL A 158 13.56 -2.34 14.54
C VAL A 158 14.33 -3.05 13.43
N VAL A 159 14.04 -2.74 12.16
CA VAL A 159 14.62 -3.43 11.00
C VAL A 159 15.45 -2.47 10.16
N TYR A 160 16.60 -2.95 9.68
CA TYR A 160 17.48 -2.18 8.82
C TYR A 160 17.89 -2.96 7.57
N TYR A 161 17.70 -2.34 6.40
CA TYR A 161 18.26 -2.80 5.12
C TYR A 161 19.41 -1.88 4.69
N ARG A 162 20.58 -2.46 4.46
CA ARG A 162 21.75 -1.73 3.97
C ARG A 162 21.94 -1.94 2.47
N ALA A 163 22.12 -0.86 1.72
CA ALA A 163 22.72 -0.95 0.40
C ALA A 163 24.20 -1.35 0.45
N HIS A 164 24.67 -2.01 -0.60
CA HIS A 164 26.01 -2.59 -0.68
C HIS A 164 27.14 -1.60 -0.30
N HIS A 165 28.03 -2.03 0.61
CA HIS A 165 29.33 -1.39 0.85
C HIS A 165 30.42 -2.19 0.13
N GLY A 166 30.91 -1.66 -0.99
CA GLY A 166 32.13 -2.16 -1.63
C GLY A 166 33.35 -1.77 -0.81
N GLY A 167 33.66 -2.55 0.23
CA GLY A 167 34.79 -2.26 1.11
C GLY A 167 34.89 -3.21 2.30
N GLY A 168 35.16 -4.49 2.05
CA GLY A 168 35.54 -5.43 3.11
C GLY A 168 35.27 -6.91 2.78
N TYR A 169 34.17 -7.19 2.09
CA TYR A 169 33.89 -8.49 1.49
C TYR A 169 34.18 -8.39 -0.01
N GLY A 170 35.22 -9.09 -0.46
CA GLY A 170 35.64 -9.08 -1.85
C GLY A 170 34.63 -9.77 -2.74
N ALA A 171 33.69 -9.03 -3.31
CA ALA A 171 32.94 -9.51 -4.44
C ALA A 171 32.67 -8.36 -5.42
N SER A 172 33.26 -8.52 -6.60
CA SER A 172 32.80 -7.96 -7.87
C SER A 172 31.43 -8.56 -8.23
N ASP A 173 30.45 -8.47 -7.34
CA ASP A 173 29.16 -9.12 -7.55
C ASP A 173 28.24 -8.18 -8.32
N SER A 174 28.30 -8.32 -9.65
CA SER A 174 27.39 -7.68 -10.58
C SER A 174 25.94 -8.15 -10.41
N ASP A 175 25.68 -9.15 -9.56
CA ASP A 175 24.37 -9.76 -9.41
C ASP A 175 23.48 -9.04 -8.39
N GLN A 176 22.81 -7.97 -8.86
CA GLN A 176 21.76 -7.28 -8.11
C GLN A 176 20.40 -7.99 -8.17
N SER A 177 20.31 -9.23 -8.67
CA SER A 177 19.01 -9.84 -9.02
C SER A 177 18.17 -10.34 -7.84
N ILE A 178 18.77 -10.63 -6.68
CA ILE A 178 18.04 -11.16 -5.52
C ILE A 178 17.87 -10.08 -4.44
N SER A 179 16.61 -9.72 -4.18
CA SER A 179 16.20 -8.80 -3.11
C SER A 179 16.31 -9.46 -1.74
N ALA A 180 16.63 -8.69 -0.70
CA ALA A 180 16.48 -9.18 0.67
C ALA A 180 14.98 -9.29 1.02
N VAL A 181 14.51 -10.44 1.49
CA VAL A 181 13.07 -10.64 1.77
C VAL A 181 12.79 -10.53 3.27
N LEU A 182 11.72 -9.84 3.62
CA LEU A 182 11.07 -9.95 4.93
C LEU A 182 9.59 -10.28 4.70
N ASP A 183 9.22 -11.50 5.09
CA ASP A 183 7.88 -12.04 4.86
C ASP A 183 7.27 -12.56 6.15
N GLY A 184 6.08 -12.09 6.53
CA GLY A 184 5.30 -12.69 7.61
C GLY A 184 5.65 -12.19 9.01
N PHE A 185 6.13 -10.95 9.12
CA PHE A 185 6.54 -10.35 10.39
C PHE A 185 5.63 -9.18 10.80
N LYS A 186 5.40 -9.05 12.11
CA LYS A 186 5.03 -7.77 12.71
C LYS A 186 6.27 -7.00 13.15
N VAL A 187 6.39 -5.74 12.75
CA VAL A 187 7.45 -4.81 13.15
C VAL A 187 6.84 -3.70 14.00
N SER A 188 7.24 -3.57 15.27
CA SER A 188 6.61 -2.62 16.20
C SER A 188 7.49 -2.17 17.36
N GLY A 189 7.14 -1.03 17.97
CA GLY A 189 7.78 -0.53 19.19
C GLY A 189 9.11 0.18 18.96
N ALA A 190 9.43 0.62 17.75
CA ALA A 190 10.54 1.56 17.58
C ALA A 190 10.14 2.97 18.02
N ASN A 191 11.06 3.66 18.70
CA ASN A 191 10.92 5.06 19.10
C ASN A 191 12.15 5.86 18.67
N ALA A 192 12.12 6.45 17.47
CA ALA A 192 13.17 7.30 16.92
C ALA A 192 13.00 8.77 17.37
N ASP A 193 13.15 9.04 18.66
CA ASP A 193 12.98 10.38 19.27
C ASP A 193 14.10 11.39 18.93
N MET A 194 15.20 10.93 18.32
CA MET A 194 16.32 11.75 17.88
C MET A 194 16.75 11.43 16.44
N ALA A 195 15.96 10.67 15.70
CA ALA A 195 16.33 10.19 14.38
C ALA A 195 15.12 10.00 13.45
N ALA A 196 15.39 9.70 12.17
CA ALA A 196 14.38 9.36 11.17
C ALA A 196 14.35 7.84 10.89
N GLY A 197 13.19 7.33 10.47
CA GLY A 197 12.97 5.93 10.12
C GLY A 197 12.97 5.03 11.34
N ALA A 198 11.80 4.79 11.94
CA ALA A 198 11.70 3.98 13.16
C ALA A 198 11.46 2.48 12.87
N GLY A 199 10.29 2.07 12.39
CA GLY A 199 10.00 0.63 12.21
C GLY A 199 11.00 -0.08 11.27
N VAL A 200 10.99 0.29 9.99
CA VAL A 200 11.89 -0.25 8.96
C VAL A 200 12.68 0.89 8.32
N TYR A 201 14.00 0.77 8.27
CA TYR A 201 14.85 1.74 7.56
C TYR A 201 15.60 1.08 6.40
N GLY A 202 15.20 1.41 5.17
CA GLY A 202 15.90 1.03 3.95
C GLY A 202 16.79 2.18 3.46
N ARG A 203 18.10 1.98 3.48
CA ARG A 203 19.06 3.04 3.12
C ARG A 203 20.00 2.68 1.98
N GLY A 204 19.86 3.42 0.87
CA GLY A 204 20.87 3.48 -0.19
C GLY A 204 22.10 4.30 0.18
N VAL A 205 23.24 3.97 -0.41
CA VAL A 205 24.56 4.53 -0.09
C VAL A 205 25.26 5.00 -1.36
N PHE A 206 25.86 6.19 -1.31
CA PHE A 206 26.79 6.66 -2.33
C PHE A 206 28.22 6.27 -1.97
N ILE A 207 28.94 5.63 -2.89
CA ILE A 207 30.38 5.37 -2.76
C ILE A 207 31.07 5.97 -3.99
N GLY A 208 31.83 7.05 -3.77
CA GLY A 208 32.33 7.88 -4.86
C GLY A 208 31.16 8.50 -5.62
N SER A 209 31.07 8.24 -6.93
CA SER A 209 29.97 8.68 -7.80
C SER A 209 28.92 7.59 -8.07
N THR A 210 29.07 6.40 -7.47
CA THR A 210 28.18 5.26 -7.71
C THR A 210 27.12 5.19 -6.62
N LEU A 211 25.86 5.14 -7.03
CA LEU A 211 24.72 4.91 -6.14
C LEU A 211 24.49 3.41 -5.98
N TYR A 212 24.39 2.95 -4.74
CA TYR A 212 23.94 1.61 -4.37
C TYR A 212 22.58 1.71 -3.70
N ASN A 213 21.60 0.99 -4.22
CA ASN A 213 20.23 1.04 -3.72
C ASN A 213 19.98 0.02 -2.61
N ALA A 214 19.03 0.33 -1.73
CA ALA A 214 18.47 -0.67 -0.84
C ALA A 214 17.48 -1.55 -1.62
N ASN A 215 17.84 -2.81 -1.84
CA ASN A 215 17.00 -3.78 -2.53
C ASN A 215 16.32 -4.71 -1.51
N PHE A 216 15.00 -4.66 -1.43
CA PHE A 216 14.21 -5.44 -0.48
C PHE A 216 12.88 -5.90 -1.09
N TYR A 217 12.25 -6.90 -0.49
CA TYR A 217 10.87 -7.28 -0.75
C TYR A 217 10.20 -7.47 0.60
N ILE A 218 9.17 -6.68 0.87
CA ILE A 218 8.42 -6.74 2.13
C ILE A 218 7.03 -7.28 1.80
N ALA A 219 6.72 -8.46 2.31
CA ALA A 219 5.46 -9.15 2.02
C ALA A 219 4.78 -9.63 3.30
N ASN A 220 3.46 -9.67 3.33
CA ASN A 220 2.70 -10.25 4.45
C ASN A 220 3.11 -9.68 5.82
N CYS A 221 3.53 -8.41 5.85
CA CYS A 221 4.08 -7.78 7.05
C CYS A 221 3.07 -6.84 7.70
N ILE A 222 3.17 -6.68 9.01
CA ILE A 222 2.42 -5.68 9.78
C ILE A 222 3.42 -4.70 10.41
N ILE A 223 3.52 -3.50 9.88
CA ILE A 223 4.42 -2.45 10.37
C ILE A 223 3.57 -1.46 11.15
N SER A 224 3.61 -1.54 12.48
CA SER A 224 2.68 -0.79 13.32
C SER A 224 3.24 -0.30 14.64
N ASN A 225 2.65 0.77 15.16
CA ASN A 225 3.02 1.35 16.45
C ASN A 225 4.52 1.69 16.53
N ASN A 226 5.00 2.39 15.51
CA ASN A 226 6.36 2.93 15.46
C ASN A 226 6.31 4.45 15.38
N THR A 227 7.20 5.11 16.11
CA THR A 227 7.20 6.56 16.27
C THR A 227 8.56 7.15 15.87
N SER A 228 8.56 8.24 15.11
CA SER A 228 9.77 8.99 14.76
C SER A 228 9.55 10.49 14.93
N VAL A 229 10.54 11.20 15.48
CA VAL A 229 10.57 12.68 15.44
C VAL A 229 10.97 13.16 14.04
N GLY A 230 11.75 12.35 13.32
CA GLY A 230 12.05 12.57 11.90
C GLY A 230 11.00 11.97 10.97
N ASN A 231 11.37 11.80 9.70
CA ASN A 231 10.49 11.21 8.69
C ASN A 231 10.35 9.70 8.87
N GLY A 232 9.21 9.14 8.50
CA GLY A 232 9.03 7.68 8.43
C GLY A 232 8.85 7.06 9.81
N GLY A 233 7.63 7.17 10.36
CA GLY A 233 7.28 6.49 11.61
C GLY A 233 7.33 4.97 11.43
N GLY A 234 6.53 4.44 10.51
CA GLY A 234 6.56 3.02 10.15
C GLY A 234 7.80 2.67 9.36
N MET A 235 8.05 3.38 8.27
CA MET A 235 9.12 3.09 7.33
C MET A 235 9.78 4.34 6.78
N LEU A 236 11.10 4.29 6.57
CA LEU A 236 11.83 5.27 5.77
C LEU A 236 12.60 4.53 4.67
N LEU A 237 12.36 4.87 3.41
CA LEU A 237 13.02 4.26 2.27
C LEU A 237 13.76 5.34 1.47
N THR A 238 15.08 5.23 1.44
CA THR A 238 15.97 6.17 0.74
C THR A 238 16.76 5.44 -0.34
N ASN A 239 16.75 5.96 -1.58
CA ASN A 239 17.45 5.34 -2.72
C ASN A 239 17.17 3.83 -2.84
N TRP A 240 15.93 3.48 -3.15
CA TRP A 240 15.40 2.14 -2.99
C TRP A 240 15.04 1.47 -4.32
N THR A 241 15.10 0.14 -4.31
CA THR A 241 14.68 -0.74 -5.42
C THR A 241 13.68 -1.81 -5.01
N GLY A 242 13.15 -1.76 -3.78
CA GLY A 242 12.24 -2.80 -3.31
C GLY A 242 10.77 -2.60 -3.65
N ASP A 243 9.97 -3.64 -3.41
CA ASP A 243 8.51 -3.61 -3.51
C ASP A 243 7.88 -3.96 -2.16
N ILE A 244 6.63 -3.53 -1.96
CA ILE A 244 5.83 -3.83 -0.78
C ILE A 244 4.53 -4.47 -1.26
N ASP A 245 4.25 -5.69 -0.80
CA ASP A 245 3.04 -6.41 -1.17
C ASP A 245 2.30 -6.94 0.05
N SER A 246 0.98 -7.04 -0.05
CA SER A 246 0.16 -7.81 0.90
C SER A 246 0.40 -7.44 2.36
N SER A 247 0.63 -6.16 2.65
CA SER A 247 1.11 -5.68 3.95
C SER A 247 0.15 -4.69 4.62
N GLU A 248 0.28 -4.56 5.93
CA GLU A 248 -0.45 -3.58 6.75
C GLU A 248 0.54 -2.59 7.36
N ILE A 249 0.36 -1.31 7.10
CA ILE A 249 1.15 -0.22 7.69
C ILE A 249 0.18 0.62 8.52
N SER A 250 0.20 0.46 9.84
CA SER A 250 -0.87 0.99 10.69
C SER A 250 -0.42 1.64 12.00
N SER A 251 -1.14 2.68 12.44
CA SER A 251 -0.89 3.34 13.73
C SER A 251 0.55 3.78 13.94
N ASN A 252 1.23 4.22 12.88
CA ASN A 252 2.57 4.78 12.98
C ASN A 252 2.53 6.31 13.03
N HIS A 253 3.51 6.91 13.68
CA HIS A 253 3.57 8.35 13.90
C HIS A 253 4.92 8.94 13.47
N SER A 254 4.87 10.07 12.76
CA SER A 254 6.05 10.89 12.47
C SER A 254 5.78 12.35 12.85
N ASP A 255 6.63 13.01 13.64
CA ASP A 255 6.47 14.45 13.87
C ASP A 255 6.71 15.28 12.59
N ALA A 256 7.40 14.71 11.59
CA ALA A 256 7.81 15.39 10.38
C ALA A 256 6.97 15.04 9.14
N ALA A 257 7.09 13.82 8.60
CA ALA A 257 6.34 13.42 7.41
C ALA A 257 6.37 11.90 7.20
N GLY A 258 5.33 11.38 6.56
CA GLY A 258 5.24 9.95 6.26
C GLY A 258 5.09 9.16 7.53
N GLY A 259 3.97 9.34 8.23
CA GLY A 259 3.67 8.61 9.46
C GLY A 259 3.82 7.11 9.26
N GLY A 260 3.19 6.58 8.20
CA GLY A 260 3.37 5.20 7.75
C GLY A 260 4.69 4.99 7.02
N LEU A 261 4.90 5.71 5.91
CA LEU A 261 6.02 5.52 4.99
C LEU A 261 6.55 6.86 4.46
N SER A 262 7.84 7.10 4.66
CA SER A 262 8.55 8.19 4.00
C SER A 262 9.37 7.65 2.83
N LEU A 263 9.16 8.22 1.66
CA LEU A 263 9.87 7.91 0.42
C LEU A 263 10.84 9.03 0.05
N SER A 264 12.05 8.62 -0.29
CA SER A 264 13.07 9.41 -0.98
C SER A 264 13.23 8.87 -2.41
N GLN A 265 14.14 9.45 -3.21
CA GLN A 265 14.35 9.11 -4.63
C GLN A 265 14.32 7.59 -4.90
N PRO A 266 13.38 7.07 -5.73
CA PRO A 266 13.42 5.70 -6.20
C PRO A 266 14.41 5.60 -7.38
N ALA A 267 15.13 4.47 -7.47
CA ALA A 267 16.06 4.21 -8.57
C ALA A 267 15.42 3.47 -9.77
N GLY A 268 14.09 3.55 -9.92
CA GLY A 268 13.32 2.81 -10.92
C GLY A 268 11.81 2.74 -10.60
N GLU A 269 11.06 1.96 -11.37
CA GLU A 269 9.61 1.72 -11.18
C GLU A 269 9.38 0.84 -9.96
N ARG A 270 8.39 1.18 -9.14
CA ARG A 270 8.17 0.54 -7.84
C ARG A 270 6.72 0.22 -7.63
N PHE A 271 6.46 -0.92 -7.00
CA PHE A 271 5.13 -1.40 -6.72
C PHE A 271 4.87 -1.42 -5.22
N ILE A 272 3.76 -0.80 -4.84
CA ILE A 272 3.10 -1.02 -3.56
C ILE A 272 1.75 -1.63 -3.89
N THR A 273 1.57 -2.90 -3.56
CA THR A 273 0.41 -3.70 -3.99
C THR A 273 -0.31 -4.27 -2.78
N ASN A 274 -1.65 -4.38 -2.88
CA ASN A 274 -2.46 -5.11 -1.91
C ASN A 274 -2.20 -4.67 -0.45
N THR A 275 -1.91 -3.39 -0.24
CA THR A 275 -1.39 -2.87 1.03
C THR A 275 -2.39 -1.90 1.65
N VAL A 276 -2.60 -2.05 2.96
CA VAL A 276 -3.46 -1.16 3.74
C VAL A 276 -2.61 -0.20 4.57
N PHE A 277 -2.86 1.08 4.41
CA PHE A 277 -2.36 2.16 5.27
C PHE A 277 -3.50 2.66 6.14
N SER A 278 -3.44 2.42 7.46
CA SER A 278 -4.53 2.82 8.37
C SER A 278 -4.06 3.53 9.63
N ASP A 279 -4.81 4.55 10.05
CA ASP A 279 -4.56 5.25 11.32
C ASP A 279 -3.12 5.79 11.47
N ASN A 280 -2.40 6.04 10.37
CA ASN A 280 -1.07 6.65 10.44
C ASN A 280 -1.17 8.17 10.52
N SER A 281 -0.27 8.78 11.28
CA SER A 281 -0.31 10.22 11.53
C SER A 281 1.03 10.91 11.31
N ALA A 282 0.99 12.14 10.78
CA ALA A 282 2.17 12.98 10.63
C ALA A 282 1.93 14.41 11.16
N GLY A 283 2.87 14.92 11.97
CA GLY A 283 2.90 16.33 12.40
C GLY A 283 3.26 17.32 11.28
N GLY A 284 3.70 16.82 10.13
CA GLY A 284 3.81 17.60 8.89
C GLY A 284 2.96 16.98 7.78
N ASP A 285 3.59 16.49 6.73
CA ASP A 285 2.89 16.07 5.49
C ASP A 285 2.76 14.55 5.36
N GLY A 286 1.70 14.06 4.73
CA GLY A 286 1.55 12.64 4.37
C GLY A 286 1.40 11.75 5.60
N GLY A 287 0.19 11.64 6.15
CA GLY A 287 -0.07 10.79 7.32
C GLY A 287 0.27 9.33 7.04
N ALA A 288 -0.17 8.80 5.90
CA ALA A 288 0.25 7.49 5.41
C ALA A 288 1.60 7.56 4.71
N ILE A 289 1.70 8.32 3.60
CA ILE A 289 2.88 8.34 2.74
C ILE A 289 3.32 9.77 2.48
N ALA A 290 4.60 10.04 2.68
CA ALA A 290 5.21 11.28 2.24
C ALA A 290 6.40 11.00 1.33
N ARG A 291 6.36 11.52 0.10
CA ARG A 291 7.56 11.67 -0.71
C ARG A 291 8.14 13.06 -0.53
N GLN A 292 9.34 13.10 0.04
CA GLN A 292 10.13 14.31 0.09
C GLN A 292 11.00 14.38 -1.16
N GLY A 293 11.02 15.55 -1.79
CA GLY A 293 12.03 15.79 -2.81
C GLY A 293 13.38 16.01 -2.13
N ASP A 294 14.33 15.12 -2.40
CA ASP A 294 15.68 15.25 -1.88
C ASP A 294 16.40 16.47 -2.51
N THR A 295 17.43 16.98 -1.81
CA THR A 295 18.26 18.14 -2.20
C THR A 295 18.84 18.03 -3.62
N PRO A 296 19.18 19.16 -4.29
CA PRO A 296 19.22 19.23 -5.74
C PRO A 296 20.35 18.39 -6.31
N PHE A 297 20.00 17.24 -6.86
CA PHE A 297 20.87 16.56 -7.80
C PHE A 297 21.05 17.47 -9.02
N THR A 298 22.30 17.64 -9.47
CA THR A 298 22.65 18.43 -10.66
C THR A 298 22.27 17.76 -11.98
N ALA A 299 21.68 16.56 -11.94
CA ALA A 299 21.21 15.83 -13.11
C ALA A 299 19.70 15.64 -13.09
N CYS A 300 19.03 16.21 -14.09
CA CYS A 300 17.62 15.98 -14.37
C CYS A 300 17.47 14.57 -14.97
N ALA A 301 17.15 13.58 -14.15
CA ALA A 301 16.79 12.24 -14.63
C ALA A 301 15.27 12.11 -14.74
N PHE A 302 14.79 11.43 -15.80
CA PHE A 302 13.41 10.95 -15.84
C PHE A 302 13.21 9.94 -14.72
N GLN A 303 12.22 10.16 -13.87
CA GLN A 303 11.85 9.20 -12.83
C GLN A 303 10.74 8.30 -13.35
N LEU A 304 10.87 7.01 -13.05
CA LEU A 304 9.79 6.05 -13.25
C LEU A 304 8.72 6.24 -12.15
N PRO A 305 7.46 5.88 -12.43
CA PRO A 305 6.39 6.05 -11.46
C PRO A 305 6.58 5.17 -10.22
N THR A 306 6.10 5.67 -9.08
CA THR A 306 5.68 4.79 -7.98
C THR A 306 4.24 4.43 -8.24
N ARG A 307 3.97 3.13 -8.38
CA ARG A 307 2.63 2.60 -8.67
C ARG A 307 2.06 1.98 -7.41
N MET A 308 0.86 2.41 -7.06
CA MET A 308 0.08 1.82 -5.97
C MET A 308 -1.14 1.16 -6.59
N ILE A 309 -1.27 -0.15 -6.39
CA ILE A 309 -2.32 -0.97 -7.00
C ILE A 309 -3.03 -1.73 -5.89
N ASN A 310 -4.36 -1.74 -5.91
CA ASN A 310 -5.17 -2.43 -4.90
C ASN A 310 -4.80 -2.00 -3.46
N CYS A 311 -4.54 -0.71 -3.24
CA CYS A 311 -4.16 -0.18 -1.93
C CYS A 311 -5.34 0.54 -1.26
N THR A 312 -5.42 0.44 0.06
CA THR A 312 -6.46 1.12 0.85
C THR A 312 -5.81 2.08 1.85
N PHE A 313 -6.26 3.33 1.88
CA PHE A 313 -5.82 4.38 2.79
C PHE A 313 -6.99 4.83 3.65
N VAL A 314 -6.97 4.50 4.93
CA VAL A 314 -8.10 4.75 5.85
C VAL A 314 -7.67 5.51 7.08
N ASP A 315 -8.42 6.55 7.44
CA ASP A 315 -8.25 7.26 8.72
C ASP A 315 -6.82 7.78 8.95
N ASN A 316 -6.05 8.05 7.90
CA ASN A 316 -4.72 8.65 8.03
C ASN A 316 -4.82 10.17 8.17
N SER A 317 -3.93 10.77 8.96
CA SER A 317 -4.01 12.19 9.28
C SER A 317 -2.68 12.94 9.13
N ALA A 318 -2.71 14.15 8.60
CA ALA A 318 -1.55 15.05 8.52
C ALA A 318 -1.89 16.46 9.04
N ASP A 319 -0.99 17.05 9.82
CA ASP A 319 -1.15 18.43 10.30
C ASP A 319 -0.86 19.48 9.21
N SER A 320 -0.22 19.08 8.11
CA SER A 320 0.01 19.92 6.92
C SER A 320 -0.78 19.40 5.72
N ASN A 321 -0.16 18.84 4.69
CA ASN A 321 -0.85 18.47 3.44
C ASN A 321 -0.86 16.97 3.21
N GLY A 322 -1.84 16.49 2.45
CA GLY A 322 -1.94 15.08 2.07
C GLY A 322 -2.24 14.22 3.28
N GLY A 323 -3.49 14.18 3.75
CA GLY A 323 -3.85 13.42 4.96
C GLY A 323 -3.45 11.96 4.86
N ALA A 324 -3.66 11.34 3.69
CA ALA A 324 -3.01 10.07 3.34
C ALA A 324 -1.65 10.31 2.68
N ILE A 325 -1.65 10.88 1.47
CA ILE A 325 -0.45 10.95 0.62
C ILE A 325 -0.08 12.39 0.36
N ARG A 326 1.16 12.76 0.69
CA ARG A 326 1.83 13.94 0.13
C ARG A 326 2.96 13.50 -0.77
N TYR A 327 2.88 13.84 -2.06
CA TYR A 327 3.85 13.44 -3.05
C TYR A 327 4.38 14.66 -3.80
N SER A 328 5.66 14.97 -3.70
CA SER A 328 6.23 16.18 -4.30
C SER A 328 7.50 15.92 -5.10
N SER A 329 7.74 16.75 -6.10
CA SER A 329 9.01 16.84 -6.84
C SER A 329 9.95 17.87 -6.20
N THR A 330 11.26 17.75 -6.45
CA THR A 330 12.23 18.83 -6.25
C THR A 330 13.07 19.05 -7.50
N GLY A 331 13.34 20.32 -7.82
CA GLY A 331 14.19 20.71 -8.94
C GLY A 331 13.58 20.36 -10.31
N CYS A 332 14.41 19.86 -11.22
CA CYS A 332 14.00 19.52 -12.60
C CYS A 332 13.48 18.09 -12.77
N GLN A 333 13.16 17.37 -11.70
CA GLN A 333 12.68 15.98 -11.77
C GLN A 333 11.16 15.94 -11.75
N ASN A 334 10.55 15.18 -12.67
CA ASN A 334 9.12 14.88 -12.60
C ASN A 334 8.93 13.71 -11.63
N ALA A 335 8.14 13.91 -10.57
CA ALA A 335 7.69 12.80 -9.74
C ALA A 335 6.38 12.27 -10.33
N SER A 336 6.23 10.96 -10.52
CA SER A 336 4.94 10.37 -10.94
C SER A 336 4.43 9.44 -9.85
N LEU A 337 3.14 9.56 -9.55
CA LEU A 337 2.38 8.69 -8.68
C LEU A 337 1.20 8.14 -9.46
N ASP A 338 1.17 6.84 -9.67
CA ASP A 338 0.05 6.20 -10.37
C ASP A 338 -0.74 5.40 -9.34
N LEU A 339 -2.05 5.60 -9.31
CA LEU A 339 -2.97 4.97 -8.37
C LEU A 339 -3.99 4.18 -9.18
N THR A 340 -4.05 2.86 -8.97
CA THR A 340 -5.00 1.99 -9.64
C THR A 340 -5.77 1.19 -8.61
N ASN A 341 -7.10 1.11 -8.74
CA ASN A 341 -7.95 0.31 -7.87
C ASN A 341 -7.74 0.63 -6.38
N CYS A 342 -7.50 1.91 -6.06
CA CYS A 342 -7.21 2.34 -4.71
C CYS A 342 -8.42 2.97 -4.03
N GLU A 343 -8.54 2.76 -2.72
CA GLU A 343 -9.54 3.42 -1.89
C GLU A 343 -8.87 4.38 -0.90
N PHE A 344 -9.43 5.59 -0.77
CA PHE A 344 -9.07 6.60 0.21
C PHE A 344 -10.31 6.99 1.00
N ALA A 345 -10.38 6.58 2.26
CA ALA A 345 -11.54 6.79 3.12
C ALA A 345 -11.18 7.51 4.42
N GLY A 346 -11.91 8.57 4.77
CA GLY A 346 -11.78 9.20 6.09
C GLY A 346 -10.42 9.86 6.38
N ASN A 347 -9.56 10.04 5.38
CA ASN A 347 -8.25 10.66 5.58
C ASN A 347 -8.41 12.18 5.81
N SER A 348 -7.56 12.76 6.64
CA SER A 348 -7.71 14.16 7.07
C SER A 348 -6.42 14.96 7.02
N ALA A 349 -6.51 16.21 6.55
CA ALA A 349 -5.41 17.16 6.55
C ALA A 349 -5.83 18.48 7.22
N LEU A 350 -5.00 19.02 8.12
CA LEU A 350 -5.22 20.39 8.61
C LEU A 350 -4.85 21.46 7.56
N GLY A 351 -4.13 21.11 6.51
CA GLY A 351 -3.86 21.95 5.34
C GLY A 351 -4.76 21.59 4.15
N THR A 352 -4.13 21.14 3.07
CA THR A 352 -4.76 20.89 1.76
C THR A 352 -4.57 19.43 1.33
N GLY A 353 -5.52 18.86 0.60
CA GLY A 353 -5.46 17.48 0.12
C GLY A 353 -5.74 16.50 1.26
N GLY A 354 -7.01 16.30 1.62
CA GLY A 354 -7.38 15.40 2.71
C GLY A 354 -6.98 13.95 2.42
N ALA A 355 -7.17 13.48 1.19
CA ALA A 355 -6.60 12.21 0.74
C ALA A 355 -5.20 12.43 0.15
N VAL A 356 -5.12 13.13 -0.97
CA VAL A 356 -3.89 13.21 -1.78
C VAL A 356 -3.53 14.66 -2.05
N TYR A 357 -2.26 15.00 -1.81
CA TYR A 357 -1.64 16.25 -2.22
C TYR A 357 -0.42 15.98 -3.10
N LEU A 358 -0.49 16.37 -4.36
CA LEU A 358 0.66 16.38 -5.27
C LEU A 358 1.30 17.78 -5.27
N GLY A 359 2.51 17.90 -4.72
CA GLY A 359 3.23 19.18 -4.62
C GLY A 359 4.09 19.51 -5.84
N HIS A 360 4.32 20.81 -6.06
CA HIS A 360 5.29 21.32 -7.03
C HIS A 360 6.70 21.44 -6.44
N GLY A 361 7.71 21.26 -7.30
CA GLY A 361 9.09 21.61 -6.99
C GLY A 361 9.35 23.13 -7.03
N SER A 362 10.42 23.56 -6.35
CA SER A 362 10.85 24.96 -6.38
C SER A 362 11.45 25.35 -7.73
N VAL A 363 11.16 26.56 -8.23
CA VAL A 363 11.65 27.09 -9.51
C VAL A 363 13.18 27.13 -9.51
N ILE A 364 13.82 26.31 -10.35
CA ILE A 364 15.27 26.41 -10.56
C ILE A 364 15.59 27.53 -11.57
N SER A 365 15.90 28.72 -11.03
CA SER A 365 16.28 29.94 -11.78
C SER A 365 17.51 29.79 -12.72
N GLN A 366 18.19 28.65 -12.73
CA GLN A 366 19.47 28.43 -13.43
C GLN A 366 19.32 27.65 -14.75
N SER A 367 18.13 27.14 -15.10
CA SER A 367 17.91 26.48 -16.38
C SER A 367 17.48 27.50 -17.45
N PRO A 368 18.11 27.53 -18.65
CA PRO A 368 17.65 28.35 -19.78
C PRO A 368 16.26 27.90 -20.30
N LEU A 369 15.75 26.77 -19.81
CA LEU A 369 14.38 26.32 -19.96
C LEU A 369 13.76 26.31 -18.56
N ALA A 370 13.00 27.36 -18.21
CA ALA A 370 12.27 27.44 -16.95
C ALA A 370 11.11 26.42 -16.95
N TYR A 371 11.42 25.15 -16.74
CA TYR A 371 10.43 24.11 -16.49
C TYR A 371 10.09 24.11 -15.00
N ILE A 372 8.84 24.40 -14.68
CA ILE A 372 8.25 24.07 -13.38
C ILE A 372 7.78 22.63 -13.54
N ASN A 373 8.43 21.70 -12.85
CA ASN A 373 8.09 20.30 -12.88
C ASN A 373 7.33 19.96 -11.60
N GLY A 374 6.01 19.77 -11.71
CA GLY A 374 5.16 19.26 -10.64
C GLY A 374 5.24 17.75 -10.48
N ALA A 375 4.74 17.25 -9.36
CA ALA A 375 4.34 15.85 -9.29
C ALA A 375 3.12 15.62 -10.21
N LYS A 376 3.19 14.58 -11.02
CA LYS A 376 2.12 14.12 -11.91
C LYS A 376 1.41 12.91 -11.32
N GLY A 377 0.18 12.66 -11.78
CA GLY A 377 -0.51 11.42 -11.43
C GLY A 377 -1.49 10.91 -12.47
N ASP A 378 -1.66 9.59 -12.48
CA ASP A 378 -2.68 8.89 -13.24
C ASP A 378 -3.47 8.02 -12.27
N PHE A 379 -4.70 8.43 -11.97
CA PHE A 379 -5.56 7.81 -10.96
C PHE A 379 -6.72 7.14 -11.68
N GLN A 380 -6.69 5.82 -11.72
CA GLN A 380 -7.66 5.02 -12.46
C GLN A 380 -8.40 4.14 -11.47
N ASN A 381 -9.71 4.01 -11.65
CA ASN A 381 -10.49 3.06 -10.87
C ASN A 381 -10.37 3.31 -9.36
N CYS A 382 -10.35 4.56 -8.92
CA CYS A 382 -10.11 4.90 -7.51
C CYS A 382 -11.39 5.39 -6.83
N THR A 383 -11.48 5.20 -5.51
CA THR A 383 -12.56 5.76 -4.70
C THR A 383 -11.97 6.68 -3.64
N PHE A 384 -12.29 7.97 -3.70
CA PHE A 384 -11.95 8.97 -2.70
C PHE A 384 -13.23 9.36 -1.96
N ALA A 385 -13.43 8.83 -0.77
CA ALA A 385 -14.65 9.03 -0.01
C ALA A 385 -14.40 9.61 1.39
N ASP A 386 -15.26 10.55 1.81
CA ASP A 386 -15.28 11.10 3.17
C ASP A 386 -13.94 11.65 3.69
N ASN A 387 -13.04 12.05 2.78
CA ASN A 387 -11.77 12.67 3.15
C ASN A 387 -11.97 14.16 3.44
N SER A 388 -11.17 14.73 4.34
CA SER A 388 -11.37 16.09 4.83
C SER A 388 -10.10 16.94 4.80
N ALA A 389 -10.23 18.20 4.44
CA ALA A 389 -9.17 19.20 4.54
C ALA A 389 -9.69 20.50 5.12
N THR A 390 -8.90 21.21 5.93
CA THR A 390 -9.37 22.50 6.48
C THR A 390 -9.10 23.71 5.57
N THR A 391 -8.37 23.53 4.46
CA THR A 391 -8.11 24.58 3.46
C THR A 391 -8.81 24.31 2.13
N SER A 392 -8.39 23.29 1.39
CA SER A 392 -8.94 22.96 0.06
C SER A 392 -8.74 21.49 -0.29
N GLY A 393 -9.60 20.95 -1.16
CA GLY A 393 -9.49 19.59 -1.69
C GLY A 393 -9.48 18.53 -0.60
N GLY A 394 -10.67 18.19 -0.07
CA GLY A 394 -10.83 17.06 0.83
C GLY A 394 -10.37 15.76 0.17
N GLY A 395 -10.71 15.54 -1.10
CA GLY A 395 -10.20 14.41 -1.88
C GLY A 395 -8.78 14.67 -2.40
N VAL A 396 -8.67 15.16 -3.63
CA VAL A 396 -7.39 15.27 -4.35
C VAL A 396 -7.01 16.72 -4.61
N VAL A 397 -5.74 17.06 -4.38
CA VAL A 397 -5.15 18.31 -4.85
C VAL A 397 -3.91 18.04 -5.65
N ALA A 398 -3.86 18.55 -6.87
CA ALA A 398 -2.61 18.78 -7.58
C ALA A 398 -2.16 20.22 -7.30
N GLY A 399 -0.89 20.47 -7.03
CA GLY A 399 -0.46 21.83 -6.69
C GLY A 399 -0.72 22.80 -7.85
N VAL A 400 -0.74 24.11 -7.56
CA VAL A 400 -0.88 25.17 -8.57
C VAL A 400 0.42 25.95 -8.75
N GLY A 401 1.35 25.39 -9.51
CA GLY A 401 2.65 25.99 -9.81
C GLY A 401 2.63 26.85 -11.08
N SER A 402 2.12 28.09 -11.01
CA SER A 402 2.33 29.20 -11.98
C SER A 402 1.86 29.03 -13.45
N ILE A 403 0.80 29.78 -13.79
CA ILE A 403 0.30 30.43 -15.03
C ILE A 403 0.70 30.04 -16.48
N THR A 404 1.60 29.08 -16.75
CA THR A 404 2.00 28.74 -18.14
C THR A 404 1.78 27.29 -18.55
N GLN A 405 1.33 26.42 -17.65
CA GLN A 405 1.02 25.04 -17.99
C GLN A 405 -0.42 24.94 -18.51
N THR A 406 -0.60 24.39 -19.71
CA THR A 406 -1.91 24.23 -20.37
C THR A 406 -2.44 22.79 -20.31
N ASP A 407 -1.63 21.84 -19.85
CA ASP A 407 -1.97 20.41 -19.80
C ASP A 407 -2.20 19.98 -18.34
N ALA A 408 -3.12 19.03 -18.12
CA ALA A 408 -3.38 18.48 -16.79
C ALA A 408 -2.16 17.76 -16.22
N ASP A 409 -1.87 18.00 -14.94
CA ASP A 409 -0.82 17.30 -14.21
C ASP A 409 -1.34 15.98 -13.61
N VAL A 410 -2.65 15.88 -13.44
CA VAL A 410 -3.32 14.67 -12.96
C VAL A 410 -4.47 14.30 -13.89
N THR A 411 -4.49 13.03 -14.29
CA THR A 411 -5.67 12.41 -14.89
C THR A 411 -6.37 11.57 -13.83
N ILE A 412 -7.69 11.73 -13.73
CA ILE A 412 -8.55 10.88 -12.93
C ILE A 412 -9.60 10.27 -13.86
N ALA A 413 -9.65 8.94 -13.92
CA ALA A 413 -10.56 8.20 -14.78
C ALA A 413 -11.25 7.05 -14.03
N ASN A 414 -12.48 6.70 -14.44
CA ASN A 414 -13.25 5.58 -13.88
C ASN A 414 -13.30 5.63 -12.35
N SER A 415 -13.38 6.81 -11.75
CA SER A 415 -13.18 6.97 -10.31
C SER A 415 -14.39 7.60 -9.65
N ILE A 416 -14.50 7.44 -8.33
CA ILE A 416 -15.54 8.07 -7.51
C ILE A 416 -14.88 9.06 -6.55
N LEU A 417 -15.39 10.29 -6.53
CA LEU A 417 -15.03 11.33 -5.56
C LEU A 417 -16.32 11.82 -4.90
N TRP A 418 -16.57 11.37 -3.67
CA TRP A 418 -17.85 11.56 -3.00
C TRP A 418 -17.73 11.81 -1.50
N GLY A 419 -18.58 12.63 -0.91
CA GLY A 419 -18.57 12.87 0.55
C GLY A 419 -17.33 13.61 1.10
N ASN A 420 -16.34 13.92 0.25
CA ASN A 420 -15.16 14.67 0.68
C ASN A 420 -15.54 16.11 1.11
N SER A 421 -14.80 16.68 2.05
CA SER A 421 -15.10 17.98 2.63
C SER A 421 -13.88 18.91 2.70
N ALA A 422 -14.06 20.16 2.28
CA ALA A 422 -13.12 21.26 2.51
C ALA A 422 -13.82 22.61 2.30
N PRO A 423 -13.29 23.73 2.83
CA PRO A 423 -13.86 25.05 2.58
C PRO A 423 -13.90 25.45 1.09
N SER A 424 -12.98 24.95 0.27
CA SER A 424 -13.01 25.11 -1.19
C SER A 424 -12.67 23.82 -1.91
N ASP A 425 -13.36 23.58 -3.04
CA ASP A 425 -13.06 22.49 -3.98
C ASP A 425 -12.99 21.11 -3.31
N ALA A 426 -14.01 20.79 -2.51
CA ALA A 426 -14.01 19.65 -1.60
C ALA A 426 -13.61 18.31 -2.25
N GLN A 427 -14.03 18.04 -3.49
CA GLN A 427 -13.70 16.80 -4.19
C GLN A 427 -12.29 16.84 -4.77
N ALA A 428 -12.00 17.85 -5.59
CA ALA A 428 -10.74 17.94 -6.32
C ALA A 428 -10.39 19.40 -6.62
N ASN A 429 -9.11 19.78 -6.47
CA ASN A 429 -8.61 21.12 -6.76
C ASN A 429 -7.40 21.08 -7.73
N ALA A 430 -7.32 22.11 -8.58
CA ALA A 430 -6.25 22.42 -9.56
C ALA A 430 -6.36 21.76 -10.95
N ILE A 431 -5.23 21.55 -11.63
CA ILE A 431 -5.14 21.15 -13.05
C ILE A 431 -5.37 19.63 -13.19
N ILE A 432 -6.63 19.22 -13.07
CA ILE A 432 -7.07 17.83 -13.12
C ILE A 432 -7.90 17.63 -14.39
N ALA A 433 -7.59 16.59 -15.15
CA ALA A 433 -8.45 16.09 -16.21
C ALA A 433 -9.26 14.91 -15.66
N MET A 434 -10.58 15.07 -15.63
CA MET A 434 -11.52 14.09 -15.06
C MET A 434 -12.35 13.47 -16.18
N PHE A 435 -12.35 12.14 -16.30
CA PHE A 435 -13.09 11.39 -17.32
C PHE A 435 -13.85 10.24 -16.68
N ALA A 436 -15.03 9.91 -17.23
CA ALA A 436 -15.78 8.72 -16.82
C ALA A 436 -15.84 8.52 -15.29
N SER A 437 -16.03 9.60 -14.53
CA SER A 437 -15.93 9.58 -13.06
C SER A 437 -17.18 10.14 -12.41
N CYS A 438 -17.53 9.58 -11.24
CA CYS A 438 -18.65 10.03 -10.43
C CYS A 438 -18.16 11.05 -9.39
N VAL A 439 -18.60 12.30 -9.51
CA VAL A 439 -18.08 13.40 -8.70
C VAL A 439 -19.21 14.21 -8.07
N ASP A 440 -19.18 14.31 -6.75
CA ASP A 440 -20.15 15.10 -5.97
C ASP A 440 -20.12 16.60 -6.35
N GLY A 441 -21.28 17.26 -6.23
CA GLY A 441 -21.43 18.71 -6.43
C GLY A 441 -21.49 19.17 -7.90
N GLY A 442 -21.44 18.25 -8.87
CA GLY A 442 -21.77 18.51 -10.29
C GLY A 442 -20.81 19.43 -11.06
N GLY A 443 -19.77 19.99 -10.42
CA GLY A 443 -18.81 20.90 -11.05
C GLY A 443 -17.98 20.27 -12.19
N TRP A 444 -17.97 18.94 -12.29
CA TRP A 444 -17.17 18.17 -13.24
C TRP A 444 -18.01 17.42 -14.29
N SER A 445 -19.35 17.47 -14.20
CA SER A 445 -20.29 16.67 -15.01
C SER A 445 -20.40 17.09 -16.48
N THR A 446 -19.84 18.24 -16.86
CA THR A 446 -19.82 18.71 -18.26
C THR A 446 -18.66 18.13 -19.07
N LEU A 447 -17.78 17.36 -18.43
CA LEU A 447 -16.64 16.69 -19.05
C LEU A 447 -17.01 15.25 -19.46
N LEU A 448 -16.23 14.69 -20.37
CA LEU A 448 -16.57 13.50 -21.13
C LEU A 448 -16.78 12.26 -20.23
N GLY A 449 -18.04 11.83 -20.09
CA GLY A 449 -18.43 10.64 -19.33
C GLY A 449 -18.61 10.83 -17.82
N ASN A 450 -18.40 12.04 -17.28
CA ASN A 450 -18.57 12.26 -15.84
C ASN A 450 -20.03 12.35 -15.43
N ILE A 451 -20.34 11.81 -14.27
CA ILE A 451 -21.66 11.85 -13.65
C ILE A 451 -21.58 12.52 -12.28
N SER A 452 -22.72 13.00 -11.76
CA SER A 452 -22.81 13.60 -10.43
C SER A 452 -24.03 13.12 -9.65
N SER A 453 -24.58 11.98 -10.08
CA SER A 453 -25.62 11.28 -9.34
C SER A 453 -24.97 10.53 -8.17
N ASP A 454 -25.71 10.34 -7.08
CA ASP A 454 -25.23 9.58 -5.93
C ASP A 454 -24.74 8.19 -6.38
N PRO A 455 -23.49 7.78 -6.06
CA PRO A 455 -22.96 6.46 -6.41
C PRO A 455 -23.67 5.33 -5.66
N LEU A 456 -24.55 5.62 -4.69
CA LEU A 456 -25.30 4.63 -3.93
C LEU A 456 -24.38 3.58 -3.28
N PHE A 457 -23.36 4.04 -2.56
CA PHE A 457 -22.51 3.14 -1.78
C PHE A 457 -23.32 2.25 -0.85
N TYR A 458 -22.89 1.00 -0.70
CA TYR A 458 -23.57 -0.01 0.11
C TYR A 458 -23.80 0.43 1.54
N ASP A 459 -22.72 0.81 2.23
CA ASP A 459 -22.76 1.31 3.61
C ASP A 459 -21.57 2.24 3.88
N ALA A 460 -21.60 3.42 3.25
CA ALA A 460 -20.59 4.45 3.44
C ALA A 460 -20.39 4.82 4.93
N ALA A 461 -21.45 4.73 5.75
CA ALA A 461 -21.36 5.03 7.18
C ALA A 461 -20.49 4.04 7.97
N SER A 462 -20.33 2.81 7.48
CA SER A 462 -19.36 1.84 8.00
C SER A 462 -18.09 1.69 7.16
N GLY A 463 -17.92 2.57 6.17
CA GLY A 463 -16.78 2.61 5.25
C GLY A 463 -16.80 1.54 4.16
N ASP A 464 -17.97 1.00 3.84
CA ASP A 464 -18.15 0.13 2.67
C ASP A 464 -18.58 0.96 1.46
N TYR A 465 -17.62 1.21 0.58
CA TYR A 465 -17.78 2.02 -0.63
C TYR A 465 -17.94 1.17 -1.90
N SER A 466 -18.27 -0.12 -1.77
CA SER A 466 -18.77 -0.89 -2.90
C SER A 466 -20.17 -0.37 -3.32
N LEU A 467 -20.52 -0.51 -4.60
CA LEU A 467 -21.77 0.04 -5.14
C LEU A 467 -22.98 -0.81 -4.75
N ASN A 468 -24.15 -0.22 -4.49
CA ASN A 468 -25.42 -0.96 -4.50
C ASN A 468 -25.89 -1.25 -5.93
N ASN A 469 -26.79 -2.23 -6.07
CA ASN A 469 -27.55 -2.39 -7.31
C ASN A 469 -28.36 -1.12 -7.61
N GLY A 470 -28.50 -0.80 -8.91
CA GLY A 470 -29.11 0.46 -9.36
C GLY A 470 -28.21 1.69 -9.20
N SER A 471 -26.94 1.51 -8.81
CA SER A 471 -25.96 2.60 -8.81
C SER A 471 -25.79 3.17 -10.22
N PRO A 472 -25.81 4.50 -10.38
CA PRO A 472 -25.50 5.14 -11.66
C PRO A 472 -24.00 5.06 -12.02
N ALA A 473 -23.15 4.61 -11.08
CA ALA A 473 -21.72 4.39 -11.29
C ALA A 473 -21.41 2.97 -11.80
N ALA A 474 -22.39 2.06 -11.73
CA ALA A 474 -22.26 0.71 -12.27
C ALA A 474 -22.40 0.74 -13.81
N ASP A 475 -21.57 -0.04 -14.51
CA ASP A 475 -21.48 -0.15 -15.97
C ASP A 475 -21.36 1.22 -16.68
N ALA A 476 -20.74 2.19 -16.00
CA ALA A 476 -20.69 3.59 -16.43
C ALA A 476 -19.25 4.09 -16.76
N GLY A 477 -18.24 3.29 -16.42
CA GLY A 477 -16.83 3.59 -16.67
C GLY A 477 -16.40 3.33 -18.12
N TRP A 478 -15.12 3.55 -18.39
CA TRP A 478 -14.55 3.52 -19.72
C TRP A 478 -13.40 2.50 -19.78
N ASN A 479 -13.64 1.38 -20.47
CA ASN A 479 -12.69 0.27 -20.58
C ASN A 479 -11.29 0.68 -21.10
N PRO A 480 -11.14 1.67 -22.01
CA PRO A 480 -9.80 2.14 -22.43
C PRO A 480 -8.96 2.81 -21.32
N TYR A 481 -9.57 3.17 -20.18
CA TYR A 481 -8.89 3.71 -19.01
C TYR A 481 -8.70 2.66 -17.89
N VAL A 482 -8.87 1.38 -18.19
CA VAL A 482 -8.39 0.29 -17.31
C VAL A 482 -6.90 0.10 -17.59
N SER A 483 -6.06 0.31 -16.59
CA SER A 483 -4.60 0.16 -16.73
C SER A 483 -4.19 -1.27 -17.02
N ALA A 484 -3.01 -1.44 -17.63
CA ALA A 484 -2.38 -2.74 -17.76
C ALA A 484 -1.97 -3.34 -16.41
N ASP A 485 -1.90 -4.67 -16.34
CA ASP A 485 -1.49 -5.43 -15.16
C ASP A 485 0.04 -5.43 -14.93
N HIS A 486 0.61 -4.25 -14.71
CA HIS A 486 2.06 -4.10 -14.57
C HIS A 486 2.67 -4.92 -13.40
N ALA A 487 1.85 -5.35 -12.44
CA ALA A 487 2.29 -6.03 -11.22
C ALA A 487 1.91 -7.51 -11.17
N ASP A 488 1.34 -8.09 -12.23
CA ASP A 488 0.92 -9.50 -12.28
C ASP A 488 -0.01 -9.84 -11.09
N ILE A 489 -1.13 -9.11 -11.01
CA ILE A 489 -2.06 -9.12 -9.88
C ILE A 489 -2.88 -10.42 -9.81
N ASP A 490 -2.93 -11.24 -10.84
CA ASP A 490 -3.50 -12.59 -10.73
C ASP A 490 -2.45 -13.71 -10.74
N GLY A 491 -1.19 -13.39 -11.04
CA GLY A 491 -0.06 -14.31 -10.99
C GLY A 491 0.02 -15.23 -12.21
N ASP A 492 -0.63 -14.88 -13.32
CA ASP A 492 -0.63 -15.65 -14.56
C ASP A 492 0.58 -15.33 -15.48
N SER A 493 1.37 -14.32 -15.10
CA SER A 493 2.55 -13.79 -15.79
C SER A 493 2.27 -12.97 -17.06
N ASP A 494 1.03 -12.61 -17.38
CA ASP A 494 0.68 -11.66 -18.43
C ASP A 494 0.55 -10.23 -17.90
N THR A 495 1.67 -9.53 -17.81
CA THR A 495 1.66 -8.11 -17.38
C THR A 495 1.14 -7.11 -18.43
N SER A 496 0.71 -7.60 -19.61
CA SER A 496 0.34 -6.76 -20.75
C SER A 496 -1.16 -6.64 -20.97
N GLU A 497 -1.94 -7.50 -20.34
CA GLU A 497 -3.39 -7.41 -20.35
C GLU A 497 -3.90 -6.28 -19.44
N ASN A 498 -5.19 -6.01 -19.55
CA ASN A 498 -5.87 -5.10 -18.63
C ASN A 498 -5.87 -5.73 -17.24
N LEU A 499 -5.72 -4.90 -16.20
CA LEU A 499 -5.75 -5.34 -14.81
C LEU A 499 -6.98 -6.23 -14.55
N PRO A 500 -6.80 -7.53 -14.24
CA PRO A 500 -7.88 -8.51 -14.28
C PRO A 500 -8.82 -8.43 -13.07
N LEU A 501 -8.33 -7.89 -11.94
CA LEU A 501 -9.03 -7.91 -10.66
C LEU A 501 -9.26 -6.50 -10.10
N ASP A 502 -10.38 -6.30 -9.41
CA ASP A 502 -10.72 -5.09 -8.64
C ASP A 502 -10.09 -5.10 -7.23
N LEU A 503 -10.39 -4.09 -6.39
CA LEU A 503 -9.87 -4.01 -5.02
C LEU A 503 -10.38 -5.15 -4.10
N ALA A 504 -11.51 -5.77 -4.42
CA ALA A 504 -12.05 -6.91 -3.71
C ALA A 504 -11.58 -8.27 -4.28
N PHE A 505 -10.62 -8.25 -5.22
CA PHE A 505 -10.13 -9.42 -5.95
C PHE A 505 -11.22 -10.15 -6.77
N LYS A 506 -12.23 -9.42 -7.23
CA LYS A 506 -13.23 -9.88 -8.20
C LYS A 506 -12.83 -9.44 -9.61
N SER A 507 -13.37 -10.09 -10.64
CA SER A 507 -13.09 -9.69 -12.02
C SER A 507 -13.40 -8.21 -12.25
N ARG A 508 -12.47 -7.50 -12.90
CA ARG A 508 -12.50 -6.04 -13.06
C ARG A 508 -13.50 -5.56 -14.11
N ILE A 509 -14.01 -6.44 -14.95
CA ILE A 509 -15.00 -6.10 -15.97
C ILE A 509 -16.04 -7.21 -15.93
N VAL A 510 -17.18 -6.92 -15.30
CA VAL A 510 -18.30 -7.85 -15.07
C VAL A 510 -19.58 -7.15 -15.49
N ASP A 511 -20.44 -7.83 -16.25
CA ASP A 511 -21.81 -7.34 -16.49
C ASP A 511 -22.66 -7.71 -15.28
N ALA A 512 -22.91 -6.73 -14.41
CA ALA A 512 -23.69 -6.91 -13.20
C ALA A 512 -25.21 -6.82 -13.46
N GLY A 513 -25.62 -6.67 -14.72
CA GLY A 513 -27.00 -6.42 -15.14
C GLY A 513 -27.40 -4.95 -15.10
N ALA A 514 -26.50 -4.03 -14.72
CA ALA A 514 -26.79 -2.61 -14.75
C ALA A 514 -26.75 -2.10 -16.21
N PRO A 515 -27.40 -0.96 -16.51
CA PRO A 515 -27.38 -0.43 -17.87
C PRO A 515 -25.98 0.02 -18.30
N ASP A 516 -25.45 -0.57 -19.38
CA ASP A 516 -24.23 -0.10 -20.06
C ASP A 516 -24.35 1.37 -20.50
N THR A 517 -23.82 2.28 -19.69
CA THR A 517 -23.81 3.73 -19.97
C THR A 517 -22.41 4.26 -20.28
N GLY A 518 -21.39 3.44 -20.02
CA GLY A 518 -19.99 3.77 -20.27
C GLY A 518 -19.53 3.51 -21.70
N VAL A 519 -18.20 3.35 -21.87
CA VAL A 519 -17.56 3.22 -23.19
C VAL A 519 -16.56 2.08 -23.21
N GLY A 520 -16.82 1.08 -24.04
CA GLY A 520 -15.94 -0.06 -24.23
C GLY A 520 -16.60 -1.15 -25.08
N PRO A 521 -15.83 -2.14 -25.55
CA PRO A 521 -16.42 -3.36 -26.10
C PRO A 521 -16.85 -4.30 -24.97
N GLY A 522 -17.98 -5.00 -25.16
CA GLY A 522 -18.48 -5.98 -24.19
C GLY A 522 -19.02 -5.32 -22.91
N SER A 523 -18.91 -6.04 -21.80
CA SER A 523 -19.21 -5.55 -20.45
C SER A 523 -18.38 -4.31 -20.14
N ILE A 524 -18.95 -3.40 -19.35
CA ILE A 524 -18.36 -2.11 -19.04
C ILE A 524 -17.77 -2.13 -17.63
N VAL A 525 -16.65 -1.46 -17.43
CA VAL A 525 -16.06 -1.30 -16.10
C VAL A 525 -16.89 -0.33 -15.25
N ASP A 526 -17.06 -0.62 -13.96
CA ASP A 526 -17.66 0.31 -13.02
C ASP A 526 -16.74 1.51 -12.73
N MET A 527 -17.35 2.63 -12.34
CA MET A 527 -16.57 3.70 -11.73
C MET A 527 -16.24 3.33 -10.28
N GLY A 528 -14.99 3.53 -9.87
CA GLY A 528 -14.53 3.31 -8.50
C GLY A 528 -13.55 2.15 -8.36
N ALA A 529 -13.24 1.82 -7.10
CA ALA A 529 -12.25 0.81 -6.74
C ALA A 529 -12.78 -0.62 -6.86
N TYR A 530 -14.10 -0.77 -6.83
CA TYR A 530 -14.81 -2.03 -6.83
C TYR A 530 -15.65 -2.17 -8.10
N GLU A 531 -15.80 -3.40 -8.56
CA GLU A 531 -16.86 -3.79 -9.49
C GLU A 531 -18.05 -4.33 -8.71
N LEU A 532 -19.25 -3.96 -9.15
CA LEU A 532 -20.50 -4.47 -8.66
C LEU A 532 -20.61 -5.95 -9.05
N CYS A 533 -20.89 -6.79 -8.06
CA CYS A 533 -21.37 -8.13 -8.32
C CYS A 533 -22.77 -8.31 -7.75
N SER A 534 -23.77 -8.23 -8.63
CA SER A 534 -25.17 -8.47 -8.27
C SER A 534 -25.43 -9.91 -7.83
N GLY A 535 -24.58 -10.87 -8.24
CA GLY A 535 -24.68 -12.29 -7.87
C GLY A 535 -24.31 -12.58 -6.43
N ASP A 536 -23.27 -11.94 -5.89
CA ASP A 536 -22.85 -12.00 -4.48
C ASP A 536 -23.63 -10.95 -3.68
N TYR A 537 -24.95 -11.18 -3.57
CA TYR A 537 -25.92 -10.22 -3.04
C TYR A 537 -25.71 -9.94 -1.55
N ASP A 538 -25.29 -10.94 -0.77
CA ASP A 538 -24.99 -10.75 0.65
C ASP A 538 -23.54 -10.27 0.91
N ARG A 539 -22.71 -10.22 -0.16
CA ARG A 539 -21.35 -9.68 -0.21
C ARG A 539 -20.37 -10.40 0.69
N ASN A 540 -20.62 -11.67 0.96
CA ASN A 540 -19.71 -12.50 1.74
C ASN A 540 -18.53 -13.02 0.89
N GLY A 541 -18.52 -12.75 -0.42
CA GLY A 541 -17.48 -13.16 -1.36
C GLY A 541 -17.66 -14.58 -1.90
N THR A 542 -18.78 -15.24 -1.58
CA THR A 542 -19.11 -16.59 -2.02
C THR A 542 -20.52 -16.63 -2.57
N LEU A 543 -20.64 -17.06 -3.84
CA LEU A 543 -21.95 -17.21 -4.47
C LEU A 543 -22.60 -18.52 -4.01
N ASP A 544 -23.60 -18.41 -3.15
CA ASP A 544 -24.30 -19.54 -2.59
C ASP A 544 -25.82 -19.29 -2.43
N PHE A 545 -26.47 -20.14 -1.63
CA PHE A 545 -27.91 -20.03 -1.40
C PHE A 545 -28.31 -18.82 -0.56
N PHE A 546 -27.40 -18.29 0.27
CA PHE A 546 -27.67 -17.14 1.12
C PHE A 546 -27.81 -15.85 0.30
N ASP A 547 -27.11 -15.72 -0.83
CA ASP A 547 -27.34 -14.63 -1.80
C ASP A 547 -28.76 -14.64 -2.33
N VAL A 548 -29.20 -15.80 -2.82
CA VAL A 548 -30.55 -15.98 -3.38
C VAL A 548 -31.60 -15.69 -2.30
N SER A 549 -31.36 -16.16 -1.07
CA SER A 549 -32.25 -15.91 0.06
C SER A 549 -32.31 -14.42 0.40
N ALA A 550 -31.19 -13.70 0.40
CA ALA A 550 -31.13 -12.28 0.68
C ALA A 550 -31.84 -11.47 -0.41
N PHE A 551 -31.54 -11.76 -1.69
CA PHE A 551 -32.20 -11.12 -2.83
C PHE A 551 -33.73 -11.30 -2.78
N LEU A 552 -34.23 -12.52 -2.57
CA LEU A 552 -35.68 -12.78 -2.55
C LEU A 552 -36.42 -12.07 -1.41
N VAL A 553 -35.74 -11.84 -0.28
CA VAL A 553 -36.30 -11.05 0.83
C VAL A 553 -36.50 -9.60 0.40
N ASP A 554 -35.48 -8.99 -0.19
CA ASP A 554 -35.51 -7.60 -0.63
C ASP A 554 -36.45 -7.40 -1.83
N HIS A 555 -36.43 -8.33 -2.78
CA HIS A 555 -37.36 -8.36 -3.92
C HIS A 555 -38.82 -8.46 -3.47
N GLY A 556 -39.11 -9.39 -2.56
CA GLY A 556 -40.45 -9.56 -1.99
C GLY A 556 -40.94 -8.36 -1.18
N ALA A 557 -40.01 -7.53 -0.68
CA ALA A 557 -40.30 -6.28 0.01
C ALA A 557 -40.40 -5.07 -0.94
N GLY A 558 -40.02 -5.20 -2.21
CA GLY A 558 -39.91 -4.10 -3.17
C GLY A 558 -38.80 -3.12 -2.82
N ASN A 559 -37.71 -3.59 -2.18
CA ASN A 559 -36.55 -2.77 -1.88
C ASN A 559 -35.76 -2.48 -3.17
N LEU A 560 -35.37 -1.22 -3.41
CA LEU A 560 -34.62 -0.83 -4.60
C LEU A 560 -33.23 -1.46 -4.68
N ASN A 561 -32.68 -2.03 -3.61
CA ASN A 561 -31.47 -2.87 -3.70
C ASN A 561 -31.70 -4.14 -4.55
N ALA A 562 -32.95 -4.55 -4.75
CA ALA A 562 -33.32 -5.67 -5.62
C ALA A 562 -33.71 -5.23 -7.04
N ASP A 563 -33.57 -3.93 -7.37
CA ASP A 563 -33.66 -3.39 -8.74
C ASP A 563 -32.31 -3.61 -9.43
N ILE A 564 -32.11 -4.82 -9.95
CA ILE A 564 -30.84 -5.27 -10.53
C ILE A 564 -30.61 -4.63 -11.89
N ASP A 565 -31.67 -4.45 -12.67
CA ASP A 565 -31.56 -3.84 -14.01
C ASP A 565 -31.52 -2.30 -13.99
N GLY A 566 -31.63 -1.72 -12.79
CA GLY A 566 -31.46 -0.28 -12.53
C GLY A 566 -32.54 0.59 -13.18
N ASN A 567 -33.72 0.03 -13.50
CA ASN A 567 -34.77 0.76 -14.19
C ASN A 567 -35.67 1.61 -13.26
N GLY A 568 -35.48 1.49 -11.94
CA GLY A 568 -36.23 2.17 -10.90
C GLY A 568 -37.44 1.39 -10.37
N VAL A 569 -37.63 0.12 -10.79
CA VAL A 569 -38.81 -0.70 -10.46
C VAL A 569 -38.41 -2.15 -10.20
N VAL A 570 -38.73 -2.63 -8.99
CA VAL A 570 -38.53 -4.03 -8.61
C VAL A 570 -39.63 -4.93 -9.21
N ASP A 571 -39.30 -5.72 -10.23
CA ASP A 571 -40.20 -6.62 -10.93
C ASP A 571 -39.55 -7.96 -11.37
N ALA A 572 -40.18 -8.68 -12.30
CA ALA A 572 -39.68 -10.00 -12.73
C ALA A 572 -38.40 -9.94 -13.59
N ALA A 573 -38.08 -8.78 -14.17
CA ALA A 573 -36.83 -8.54 -14.89
C ALA A 573 -35.64 -8.65 -13.94
N ASP A 574 -35.75 -8.13 -12.71
CA ASP A 574 -34.69 -8.21 -11.69
C ASP A 574 -34.35 -9.63 -11.29
N VAL A 575 -35.36 -10.49 -11.18
CA VAL A 575 -35.12 -11.91 -10.89
C VAL A 575 -34.32 -12.55 -12.02
N THR A 576 -34.59 -12.15 -13.26
CA THR A 576 -33.88 -12.68 -14.42
C THR A 576 -32.43 -12.17 -14.45
N ALA A 577 -32.22 -10.88 -14.20
CA ALA A 577 -30.90 -10.26 -14.14
C ALA A 577 -30.07 -10.83 -12.98
N PHE A 578 -30.64 -10.94 -11.78
CA PHE A 578 -30.00 -11.57 -10.62
C PHE A 578 -29.54 -12.99 -10.92
N LEU A 579 -30.43 -13.84 -11.46
CA LEU A 579 -30.09 -15.23 -11.76
C LEU A 579 -29.00 -15.34 -12.85
N ALA A 580 -28.99 -14.41 -13.81
CA ALA A 580 -27.93 -14.35 -14.81
C ALA A 580 -26.57 -14.07 -14.14
N ALA A 581 -26.48 -13.00 -13.33
CA ALA A 581 -25.27 -12.62 -12.60
C ALA A 581 -24.81 -13.72 -11.62
N HIS A 582 -25.72 -14.30 -10.84
CA HIS A 582 -25.43 -15.39 -9.90
C HIS A 582 -24.89 -16.63 -10.61
N SER A 583 -25.45 -16.97 -11.78
CA SER A 583 -24.99 -18.12 -12.56
C SER A 583 -23.67 -17.89 -13.30
N ALA A 584 -23.34 -16.63 -13.60
CA ALA A 584 -22.12 -16.24 -14.29
C ALA A 584 -20.90 -16.22 -13.36
N GLY A 585 -21.11 -16.01 -12.06
CA GLY A 585 -20.04 -16.04 -11.06
C GLY A 585 -19.66 -14.68 -10.48
N CYS A 586 -20.46 -13.63 -10.73
CA CYS A 586 -19.90 -12.32 -11.06
C CYS A 586 -19.16 -12.45 -12.40
#